data_AF-A0A836NZG7-F1
#
_entry.id   AF-A0A836NZG7-F1
#
_cell.length_a   1.000
_cell.length_b   1.000
_cell.length_c   1.000
_cell.angle_alpha   90.00
_cell.angle_beta   90.00
_cell.angle_gamma   90.00
#
_symmetry.space_group_name_H-M   'P 1'
#
loop_
_entity.id
_entity.type
_entity.pdbx_description
1 polymer ?
#
loop_
_entity_poly.entity_id
_entity_poly.type
_entity_poly.pdbx_seq_one_letter_code
_entity_poly.pdbx_strand_id
1 'polypeptide(L)' 'MEAARFEVSGVVQGVWYRASTRERAIALGLVGHARNQ' A
#
# COMPACT_ATOMS: atom_id res chain seq x y z
N MET A 1 -13.88 -12.82 -1.80
CA MET A 1 -12.97 -11.82 -1.21
C MET A 1 -13.20 -10.51 -1.92
N GLU A 2 -13.53 -9.45 -1.18
CA GLU A 2 -13.63 -8.10 -1.74
C GLU A 2 -12.27 -7.41 -1.72
N ALA A 3 -11.98 -6.60 -2.72
CA ALA A 3 -10.76 -5.81 -2.83
C ALA A 3 -11.06 -4.45 -3.45
N ALA A 4 -10.28 -3.43 -3.06
CA ALA A 4 -10.36 -2.09 -3.63
C ALA A 4 -8.99 -1.72 -4.23
N ARG A 5 -9.02 -1.00 -5.36
CA ARG A 5 -7.82 -0.44 -6.00
C ARG A 5 -7.78 1.06 -5.74
N PHE A 6 -6.63 1.53 -5.27
CA PHE A 6 -6.37 2.95 -5.03
C PHE A 6 -5.21 3.42 -5.90
N GLU A 7 -5.33 4.64 -6.41
CA GLU A 7 -4.22 5.36 -7.05
C GLU A 7 -3.77 6.47 -6.10
N VAL A 8 -2.48 6.50 -5.80
CA VAL A 8 -1.90 7.43 -4.83
C VAL A 8 -0.81 8.22 -5.53
N SER A 9 -0.94 9.54 -5.53
CA SER A 9 -0.03 10.47 -6.19
C SER A 9 0.60 11.44 -5.18
N GLY A 10 1.66 12.14 -5.62
CA GLY A 10 2.48 13.01 -4.77
C GLY A 10 3.83 12.38 -4.42
N VAL A 11 4.41 12.76 -3.29
CA VAL A 11 5.71 12.23 -2.83
C VAL A 11 5.49 10.87 -2.15
N VAL A 12 5.47 9.81 -2.94
CA VAL A 12 5.21 8.43 -2.47
C VAL A 12 6.30 7.43 -2.84
N GLN A 13 7.20 7.79 -3.76
CA GLN A 13 8.34 6.96 -4.16
C GLN A 13 9.61 7.40 -3.43
N GLY A 14 10.43 6.43 -2.99
CA GLY A 14 11.67 6.72 -2.26
C GLY A 14 11.49 7.15 -0.79
N VAL A 15 10.25 7.26 -0.30
CA VAL A 15 9.93 7.79 1.04
C VAL A 15 9.29 6.76 1.98
N TRP A 16 9.70 5.49 1.88
CA TRP A 16 9.22 4.39 2.74
C TRP A 16 7.70 4.06 2.68
N TYR A 17 6.93 4.74 1.83
CA TYR A 17 5.48 4.58 1.70
C TYR A 17 5.01 3.12 1.50
N ARG A 18 5.66 2.36 0.60
CA ARG A 18 5.24 0.96 0.33
C ARG A 18 5.47 0.03 1.53
N ALA A 19 6.55 0.24 2.27
CA ALA A 19 6.87 -0.56 3.45
C ALA A 19 5.89 -0.28 4.59
N SER A 20 5.62 0.99 4.88
CA SER A 20 4.63 1.38 5.90
C SER A 20 3.21 0.92 5.56
N THR A 21 2.83 0.98 4.28
CA THR A 21 1.54 0.46 3.79
C THR A 21 1.41 -1.04 4.05
N ARG A 22 2.49 -1.80 3.82
CA ARG A 22 2.53 -3.24 4.09
C ARG A 22 2.40 -3.53 5.59
N GLU A 23 3.16 -2.84 6.43
CA GLU A 23 3.09 -3.01 7.89
C GLU A 23 1.67 -2.74 8.41
N ARG A 24 1.04 -1.66 7.92
CA ARG A 24 -0.34 -1.33 8.28
C ARG A 24 -1.34 -2.36 7.78
N ALA A 25 -1.17 -2.88 6.56
CA ALA A 25 -2.03 -3.93 6.01
C ALA A 25 -1.95 -5.22 6.84
N ILE A 26 -0.75 -5.65 7.23
CA ILE A 26 -0.54 -6.82 8.09
C ILE A 26 -1.22 -6.61 9.46
N ALA A 27 -1.04 -5.45 10.08
CA ALA A 27 -1.67 -5.12 11.36
C ALA A 27 -3.21 -5.12 11.31
N LEU A 28 -3.79 -4.91 10.13
CA LEU A 28 -5.23 -4.94 9.89
C LEU A 28 -5.74 -6.31 9.40
N GLY A 29 -4.86 -7.31 9.23
CA GLY A 29 -5.23 -8.61 8.65
C GLY A 29 -5.60 -8.54 7.16
N LEU A 30 -5.14 -7.49 6.45
CA LEU A 30 -5.41 -7.28 5.03
C LEU A 30 -4.32 -7.91 4.16
N VAL A 31 -4.73 -8.38 2.98
CA VAL A 31 -3.84 -8.90 1.94
C VAL A 31 -3.94 -8.04 0.68
N GLY A 32 -2.82 -7.86 -0.03
CA GLY A 32 -2.78 -7.01 -1.22
C GLY A 32 -1.35 -6.67 -1.67
N HIS A 33 -1.22 -5.67 -2.54
CA HIS A 33 0.06 -5.19 -3.04
C HIS A 33 0.07 -3.68 -3.24
N ALA A 34 1.23 -3.06 -3.03
CA ALA A 34 1.51 -1.70 -3.48
C ALA A 34 2.56 -1.76 -4.59
N ARG A 35 2.20 -1.29 -5.80
CA ARG A 35 3.06 -1.28 -6.98
C ARG A 35 3.40 0.16 -7.37
N ASN A 36 4.64 0.38 -7.80
CA ASN A 36 4.97 1.58 -8.53
C ASN A 36 4.46 1.39 -9.96
N GLN A 37 3.85 2.44 -10.52
CA GLN A 37 3.57 2.50 -11.95
C GLN A 37 4.88 2.68 -12.72
#